data_AF-A0A6C0AUK0-F1
#
_entry.id   AF-A0A6C0AUK0-F1
#
_cell.length_a   1.000
_cell.length_b   1.000
_cell.length_c   1.000
_cell.angle_alpha   90.00
_cell.angle_beta   90.00
_cell.angle_gamma   90.00
#
_symmetry.space_group_name_H-M   'P 1'
#
loop_
_entity.id
_entity.type
_entity.pdbx_description
1 polymer ?
#
loop_
_entity_poly.entity_id
_entity_poly.type
_entity_poly.pdbx_seq_one_letter_code
_entity_poly.pdbx_strand_id
1 'polypeptide(L)'
;MSRTCPPKTFKCKVCNFETRKKDHWERHLQTRKHISVMNSKKHSCEACNFHTNNKFDYTRHLQTTKHKNMVNEPTKRNANANSEDAHLIKELLVKQSAIMEKIVEMEERKEKRNVDLETIVSNMAQNNSITNNVNTTINNNFNLNIFLNEKCKDAMNIEDFINTLELCP
;
A
#
# COMPACT_ATOMS: atom_id res chain seq x y z
N MET A 1 32.14 -42.90 -37.94
CA MET A 1 30.73 -42.46 -38.01
C MET A 1 30.60 -41.14 -37.25
N SER A 2 30.54 -40.02 -37.97
CA SER A 2 30.47 -38.69 -37.36
C SER A 2 29.03 -38.43 -36.89
N ARG A 3 28.84 -38.28 -35.57
CA ARG A 3 27.55 -37.88 -34.99
C ARG A 3 27.33 -36.41 -35.30
N THR A 4 26.49 -36.10 -36.28
CA THR A 4 26.01 -34.74 -36.52
C THR A 4 24.97 -34.40 -35.46
N CYS A 5 25.22 -33.32 -34.71
CA CYS A 5 24.28 -32.79 -33.74
C CYS A 5 23.02 -32.28 -34.48
N PRO A 6 21.80 -32.66 -34.07
CA PRO A 6 20.58 -32.19 -34.72
C PRO A 6 20.49 -30.65 -34.72
N PRO A 7 20.15 -30.01 -35.85
CA PRO A 7 20.02 -28.55 -35.90
C PRO A 7 18.93 -28.08 -34.94
N LYS A 8 19.26 -27.11 -34.07
CA LYS A 8 18.31 -26.52 -33.13
C LYS A 8 17.19 -25.80 -33.90
N THR A 9 15.96 -26.27 -33.73
CA THR A 9 14.73 -25.66 -34.29
C THR A 9 13.98 -24.91 -33.19
N PHE A 10 13.42 -23.75 -33.52
CA PHE A 10 12.49 -22.99 -32.69
C PHE A 10 11.05 -23.31 -33.08
N LYS A 11 10.25 -23.82 -32.14
CA LYS A 11 8.84 -24.20 -32.36
C LYS A 11 7.95 -23.41 -31.41
N CYS A 12 6.90 -22.79 -31.93
CA CYS A 12 5.91 -22.11 -31.12
C CYS A 12 4.98 -23.11 -30.43
N LYS A 13 4.73 -22.92 -29.14
CA LYS A 13 3.80 -23.77 -28.37
C LYS A 13 2.33 -23.35 -28.54
N VAL A 14 2.10 -22.13 -29.02
CA VAL A 14 0.77 -21.49 -29.08
C VAL A 14 0.20 -21.50 -30.50
N CYS A 15 1.03 -21.69 -31.52
CA CYS A 15 0.61 -21.85 -32.90
C CYS A 15 1.58 -22.75 -33.67
N ASN A 16 1.21 -23.16 -34.89
CA ASN A 16 1.99 -24.12 -35.68
C ASN A 16 3.20 -23.49 -36.41
N PHE A 17 3.87 -22.50 -35.82
CA PHE A 17 5.03 -21.85 -36.41
C PHE A 17 6.34 -22.51 -35.98
N GLU A 18 7.19 -22.86 -36.95
CA GLU A 18 8.52 -23.44 -36.72
C GLU A 18 9.56 -22.78 -37.62
N THR A 19 10.76 -22.54 -37.09
CA THR A 19 11.88 -21.98 -37.84
C THR A 19 13.22 -22.48 -37.30
N ARG A 20 14.25 -22.53 -38.14
CA ARG A 20 15.64 -22.81 -37.73
C ARG A 20 16.43 -21.54 -37.40
N LYS A 21 15.91 -20.36 -37.77
CA LYS A 21 16.59 -19.08 -37.58
C LYS A 21 16.01 -18.29 -36.40
N LYS A 22 16.88 -17.75 -35.55
CA LYS A 22 16.53 -17.04 -34.31
C LYS A 22 15.84 -15.69 -34.57
N ASP A 23 16.31 -14.94 -35.56
CA ASP A 23 15.73 -13.68 -36.03
C ASP A 23 14.25 -13.83 -36.48
N HIS A 24 13.96 -14.88 -37.24
CA HIS A 24 12.59 -15.21 -37.65
C HIS A 24 11.70 -15.59 -36.45
N TRP A 25 12.29 -16.24 -35.45
CA TRP A 25 11.60 -16.60 -34.21
C TRP A 25 11.27 -15.36 -33.37
N GLU A 26 12.23 -14.46 -33.17
CA GLU A 26 12.02 -13.21 -32.45
C GLU A 26 10.96 -12.33 -33.15
N ARG A 27 11.04 -12.21 -34.48
CA ARG A 27 10.01 -11.52 -35.27
C ARG A 27 8.63 -12.17 -35.14
N HIS A 28 8.56 -13.50 -35.13
CA HIS A 28 7.30 -14.24 -34.98
C HIS A 28 6.57 -13.86 -33.69
N LEU A 29 7.28 -13.82 -32.55
CA LEU A 29 6.73 -13.47 -31.24
C LEU A 29 6.09 -12.07 -31.22
N GLN A 30 6.57 -11.17 -32.08
CA GLN A 30 6.06 -9.80 -32.20
C GLN A 30 4.92 -9.64 -33.21
N THR A 31 4.59 -10.68 -33.98
CA THR A 31 3.50 -10.56 -34.98
C THR A 31 2.15 -10.39 -34.30
N ARG A 32 1.31 -9.50 -34.85
CA ARG A 32 -0.07 -9.28 -34.38
C ARG A 32 -0.87 -10.59 -34.29
N LYS A 33 -0.66 -11.51 -35.23
CA LYS A 33 -1.30 -12.84 -35.23
C LYS A 33 -0.88 -13.68 -34.02
N HIS A 34 0.42 -13.74 -33.69
CA HIS A 34 0.90 -14.48 -32.53
C HIS A 34 0.38 -13.87 -31.22
N ILE A 35 0.49 -12.56 -31.06
CA ILE A 35 0.02 -11.82 -29.88
C ILE A 35 -1.50 -12.00 -29.69
N SER A 36 -2.28 -11.98 -30.77
CA SER A 36 -3.72 -12.20 -30.71
C SER A 36 -4.07 -13.59 -30.18
N VAL A 37 -3.36 -14.64 -30.58
CA VAL A 37 -3.61 -16.01 -30.10
C VAL A 37 -3.16 -16.18 -28.65
N MET A 38 -2.00 -15.63 -28.27
CA MET A 38 -1.52 -15.59 -26.89
C MET A 38 -2.50 -14.88 -25.94
N ASN A 39 -3.10 -13.78 -26.40
CA ASN A 39 -4.03 -12.97 -25.61
C ASN A 39 -5.51 -13.30 -25.88
N SER A 40 -5.80 -14.40 -26.57
CA SER A 40 -7.16 -14.87 -26.81
C SER A 40 -7.77 -15.35 -25.49
N LYS A 41 -8.33 -14.43 -24.70
CA LYS A 41 -9.16 -14.80 -23.57
C LYS A 41 -10.43 -15.44 -24.12
N LYS A 42 -10.66 -16.71 -23.78
CA LYS A 42 -11.92 -17.38 -24.11
C LYS A 42 -13.04 -16.67 -23.37
N HIS A 43 -14.07 -16.27 -24.09
CA HIS A 43 -15.28 -15.70 -23.57
C HIS A 43 -16.41 -16.72 -23.69
N SER A 44 -16.99 -17.09 -22.56
CA SER A 44 -18.08 -18.07 -22.46
C SER A 44 -19.29 -17.44 -21.78
N CYS A 45 -20.47 -17.64 -22.37
CA CYS A 45 -21.74 -17.31 -21.75
C CYS A 45 -22.39 -18.59 -21.22
N GLU A 46 -22.54 -18.71 -19.91
CA GLU A 46 -23.15 -19.88 -19.26
C GLU A 46 -24.64 -19.98 -19.51
N ALA A 47 -25.34 -18.84 -19.62
CA ALA A 47 -26.75 -18.85 -19.96
C ALA A 47 -26.95 -19.53 -21.32
N CYS A 48 -26.26 -19.06 -22.36
CA CYS A 48 -26.48 -19.50 -23.74
C CYS A 48 -25.52 -20.59 -24.25
N ASN A 49 -24.62 -21.10 -23.42
CA ASN A 49 -23.51 -21.98 -23.82
C ASN A 49 -22.71 -21.46 -25.03
N PHE A 50 -22.64 -20.14 -25.20
CA PHE A 50 -21.95 -19.50 -26.31
C PHE A 50 -20.47 -19.31 -25.99
N HIS A 51 -19.58 -19.68 -26.90
CA HIS A 51 -18.13 -19.62 -26.72
C HIS A 51 -17.46 -18.87 -27.88
N THR A 52 -16.58 -17.93 -27.57
CA THR A 52 -15.77 -17.24 -28.58
C THR A 52 -14.43 -16.81 -28.02
N ASN A 53 -13.42 -16.71 -28.87
CA ASN A 53 -12.10 -16.17 -28.53
C ASN A 53 -12.00 -14.66 -28.84
N ASN A 54 -13.05 -14.08 -29.43
CA ASN A 54 -13.10 -12.67 -29.82
C ASN A 54 -13.99 -11.89 -28.85
N LYS A 55 -13.39 -10.93 -28.15
CA LYS A 55 -14.09 -10.03 -27.24
C LYS A 55 -15.24 -9.26 -27.91
N PHE A 56 -15.04 -8.81 -29.16
CA PHE A 56 -16.06 -8.07 -29.89
C PHE A 56 -17.31 -8.92 -30.14
N ASP A 57 -17.12 -10.15 -30.60
CA ASP A 57 -18.23 -11.08 -30.85
C ASP A 57 -18.95 -11.46 -29.55
N TYR A 58 -18.22 -11.56 -28.44
CA TYR A 58 -18.81 -11.80 -27.13
C TYR A 58 -19.67 -10.62 -26.65
N THR A 59 -19.16 -9.40 -26.75
CA THR A 59 -19.92 -8.19 -26.40
C THR A 59 -21.17 -8.07 -27.28
N ARG A 60 -21.06 -8.35 -28.58
CA ARG A 60 -22.22 -8.37 -29.49
C ARG A 60 -23.23 -9.45 -29.07
N HIS A 61 -22.77 -10.64 -28.70
CA HIS A 61 -23.63 -11.72 -28.21
C HIS A 61 -24.49 -11.28 -27.01
N LEU A 62 -23.90 -10.65 -25.99
CA LEU A 62 -24.62 -10.17 -24.80
C LEU A 62 -25.71 -9.15 -25.13
N GLN A 63 -25.56 -8.43 -26.24
CA GLN A 63 -26.53 -7.43 -26.67
C GLN A 63 -27.69 -8.03 -27.49
N THR A 64 -27.59 -9.29 -27.93
CA THR A 64 -28.64 -9.93 -28.74
C THR A 64 -29.94 -10.06 -27.96
N THR A 65 -31.06 -9.89 -28.67
CA THR A 65 -32.40 -10.09 -28.12
C THR A 65 -32.58 -11.50 -27.58
N LYS A 66 -32.03 -12.51 -28.27
CA LYS A 66 -32.04 -13.90 -27.81
C LYS A 66 -31.38 -14.07 -26.44
N HIS A 67 -30.19 -13.50 -26.24
CA HIS A 67 -29.50 -13.58 -24.95
C HIS A 67 -30.29 -12.84 -23.86
N LYS A 68 -30.72 -11.60 -24.14
CA LYS A 68 -31.52 -10.80 -23.21
C LYS A 68 -32.80 -11.51 -22.79
N ASN A 69 -33.56 -12.08 -23.72
CA ASN A 69 -34.80 -12.78 -23.40
C ASN A 69 -34.54 -14.01 -22.54
N MET A 70 -33.44 -14.73 -22.77
CA MET A 70 -33.12 -15.94 -22.01
C MET A 70 -32.63 -15.65 -20.58
N VAL A 71 -32.02 -14.48 -20.35
CA VAL A 71 -31.56 -14.04 -19.03
C VAL A 71 -32.63 -13.23 -18.28
N ASN A 72 -33.53 -12.55 -19.01
CA ASN A 72 -34.53 -11.64 -18.45
C ASN A 72 -35.93 -12.27 -18.32
N GLU A 73 -36.11 -13.58 -18.53
CA GLU A 73 -37.34 -14.23 -18.11
C GLU A 73 -37.49 -14.06 -16.58
N PRO A 74 -38.51 -13.33 -16.09
CA PRO A 74 -38.76 -13.24 -14.67
C PRO A 74 -39.10 -14.65 -14.23
N THR A 75 -38.18 -15.28 -13.50
CA THR A 75 -38.39 -16.62 -13.00
C THR A 75 -39.71 -16.64 -12.24
N LYS A 76 -40.73 -17.33 -12.78
CA LYS A 76 -41.72 -18.02 -11.97
C LYS A 76 -40.97 -19.14 -11.23
N ARG A 77 -40.12 -18.76 -10.27
CA ARG A 77 -39.59 -19.69 -9.27
C ARG A 77 -40.81 -20.06 -8.43
N ASN A 78 -41.19 -21.32 -8.52
CA ASN A 78 -42.20 -21.92 -7.67
C ASN A 78 -41.86 -21.56 -6.20
N ALA A 79 -42.74 -20.81 -5.55
CA ALA A 79 -42.61 -20.47 -4.14
C ALA A 79 -42.92 -21.72 -3.30
N ASN A 80 -41.95 -22.63 -3.24
CA ASN A 80 -41.82 -23.62 -2.18
C ASN A 80 -40.36 -23.59 -1.73
N ALA A 81 -39.97 -22.47 -1.12
CA ALA A 81 -38.79 -22.43 -0.26
C ALA A 81 -39.31 -22.71 1.15
N ASN A 82 -38.91 -23.84 1.73
CA ASN A 82 -39.23 -24.21 3.10
C ASN A 82 -38.81 -23.06 4.04
N SER A 83 -39.67 -22.69 4.99
CA SER A 83 -39.55 -21.47 5.81
C SER A 83 -38.31 -21.41 6.71
N GLU A 84 -37.56 -22.50 6.83
CA GLU A 84 -36.36 -22.61 7.67
C GLU A 84 -35.13 -21.93 7.07
N ASP A 85 -34.95 -21.97 5.74
CA ASP A 85 -33.79 -21.36 5.08
C ASP A 85 -33.86 -19.83 5.12
N ALA A 86 -35.06 -19.26 5.08
CA ALA A 86 -35.26 -17.81 5.19
C ALA A 86 -34.88 -17.28 6.58
N HIS A 87 -35.08 -18.09 7.63
CA HIS A 87 -34.71 -17.74 9.00
C HIS A 87 -33.18 -17.73 9.18
N LEU A 88 -32.49 -18.76 8.66
CA LEU A 88 -31.03 -18.82 8.69
C LEU A 88 -30.38 -17.67 7.91
N ILE A 89 -30.92 -17.31 6.74
CA ILE A 89 -30.42 -16.19 5.94
C ILE A 89 -30.60 -14.87 6.70
N LYS A 90 -31.75 -14.64 7.33
CA LYS A 90 -31.99 -13.45 8.14
C LYS A 90 -31.03 -13.38 9.34
N GLU A 91 -30.83 -14.49 10.04
CA GLU A 91 -29.91 -14.58 11.16
C GLU A 91 -28.45 -14.32 10.72
N LEU A 92 -28.05 -14.86 9.58
CA LEU A 92 -26.71 -14.65 9.02
C LEU A 92 -26.49 -13.19 8.62
N LEU A 93 -27.50 -12.51 8.07
CA LEU A 93 -27.43 -11.09 7.73
C LEU A 93 -27.28 -10.20 8.97
N VAL A 94 -28.00 -10.50 10.05
CA VAL A 94 -27.87 -9.79 11.33
C VAL A 94 -26.49 -10.03 11.95
N LYS A 95 -25.97 -11.26 11.87
CA LYS A 95 -24.60 -11.55 12.32
C LYS A 95 -23.56 -10.81 11.47
N GLN A 96 -23.77 -10.70 10.16
CA GLN A 96 -22.89 -9.96 9.26
C GLN A 96 -22.89 -8.45 9.52
N SER A 97 -24.05 -7.86 9.85
CA SER A 97 -24.12 -6.44 10.22
C SER A 97 -23.42 -6.18 11.57
N ALA A 98 -23.60 -7.04 12.56
CA ALA A 98 -22.92 -6.93 13.85
C ALA A 98 -21.39 -7.07 13.73
N ILE A 99 -20.90 -7.94 12.84
CA ILE A 99 -19.46 -8.06 12.55
C ILE A 99 -18.94 -6.78 11.90
N MET A 100 -19.69 -6.18 10.97
CA MET A 100 -19.30 -4.94 10.30
C MET A 100 -19.17 -3.78 11.30
N GLU A 101 -20.13 -3.62 12.22
CA GLU A 101 -20.05 -2.61 13.29
C GLU A 101 -18.79 -2.79 14.16
N LYS A 102 -18.47 -4.03 14.55
CA LYS A 102 -17.24 -4.31 15.32
C LYS A 102 -15.96 -4.04 14.55
N ILE A 103 -15.96 -4.22 13.24
CA ILE A 103 -14.80 -3.91 12.38
C ILE A 103 -14.58 -2.40 12.33
N VAL A 104 -15.65 -1.61 12.15
CA VAL A 104 -15.57 -0.13 12.14
C VAL A 104 -15.04 0.36 13.48
N GLU A 105 -15.58 -0.12 14.60
CA GLU A 105 -15.12 0.28 15.93
C GLU A 105 -13.65 -0.10 16.20
N MET A 106 -13.22 -1.28 15.73
CA MET A 106 -11.83 -1.71 15.85
C MET A 106 -10.89 -0.82 15.03
N GLU A 107 -11.33 -0.36 13.85
CA GLU A 107 -10.53 0.49 12.98
C GLU A 107 -10.38 1.90 13.58
N GLU A 108 -11.44 2.47 14.14
CA GLU A 108 -11.38 3.73 14.90
C GLU A 108 -10.44 3.63 16.11
N ARG A 109 -10.46 2.50 16.83
CA ARG A 109 -9.52 2.27 17.94
C ARG A 109 -8.07 2.12 17.47
N LYS A 110 -7.82 1.55 16.28
CA LYS A 110 -6.47 1.48 15.71
C LYS A 110 -5.97 2.87 15.33
N GLU A 111 -6.83 3.67 14.69
CA GLU A 111 -6.50 5.05 14.31
C GLU A 111 -6.18 5.89 15.55
N LYS A 112 -6.99 5.79 16.60
CA LYS A 112 -6.72 6.48 17.88
C LYS A 112 -5.38 6.06 18.49
N ARG A 113 -5.04 4.76 18.49
CA ARG A 113 -3.73 4.28 18.95
C ARG A 113 -2.58 4.79 18.08
N ASN A 114 -2.80 4.97 16.77
CA ASN A 114 -1.79 5.52 15.88
C ASN A 114 -1.50 6.99 16.21
N VAL A 115 -2.54 7.80 16.42
CA VAL A 115 -2.40 9.20 16.85
C VAL A 115 -1.71 9.31 18.21
N ASP A 116 -2.06 8.45 19.18
CA ASP A 116 -1.40 8.42 20.49
C ASP A 116 0.10 8.07 20.35
N LEU A 117 0.44 7.13 19.47
CA LEU A 117 1.82 6.73 19.20
C LEU A 117 2.62 7.87 18.54
N GLU A 118 2.05 8.55 17.54
CA GLU A 118 2.66 9.73 16.90
C GLU A 118 2.92 10.87 17.89
N THR A 119 2.00 11.06 18.84
CA THR A 119 2.13 12.07 19.91
C THR A 119 3.27 11.72 20.87
N ILE A 120 3.39 10.46 21.28
CA ILE A 120 4.47 9.98 22.15
C ILE A 120 5.84 10.17 21.46
N VAL A 121 5.95 9.80 20.18
CA VAL A 121 7.19 9.98 19.40
C VAL A 121 7.59 11.45 19.30
N SER A 122 6.62 12.33 19.03
CA SER A 122 6.86 13.78 18.94
C SER A 122 7.32 14.38 20.28
N ASN A 123 6.68 14.00 21.39
CA ASN A 123 7.05 14.47 22.72
C ASN A 123 8.43 13.95 23.16
N MET A 124 8.77 12.70 22.80
CA MET A 124 10.10 12.13 23.11
C MET A 124 11.22 12.88 22.38
N ALA A 125 10.99 13.28 21.12
CA ALA A 125 11.95 14.09 20.37
C ALA A 125 12.20 15.46 21.01
N GLN A 126 11.15 16.14 21.49
CA GLN A 126 11.27 17.45 22.14
C GLN A 126 11.97 17.40 23.49
N ASN A 127 11.65 16.41 24.33
CA ASN A 127 12.23 16.28 25.68
C ASN A 127 13.75 16.05 25.67
N ASN A 128 14.26 15.33 24.67
CA ASN A 128 15.70 15.06 24.55
C ASN A 128 16.50 16.31 24.12
N SER A 129 15.86 17.26 23.42
CA SER A 129 16.49 18.52 23.04
C SER A 129 16.53 19.53 24.19
N ILE A 130 15.51 19.54 25.06
CA ILE A 130 15.41 20.46 26.20
C ILE A 130 16.39 20.05 27.31
N THR A 131 16.48 18.76 27.61
CA THR A 131 17.35 18.23 28.69
C THR A 131 18.84 18.47 28.44
N ASN A 132 19.31 18.32 27.20
CA ASN A 132 20.71 18.59 26.85
C ASN A 132 21.08 20.08 26.95
N ASN A 133 20.17 20.99 26.59
CA ASN A 133 20.43 22.43 26.67
C ASN A 133 20.48 22.94 28.14
N VAL A 134 19.56 22.45 28.97
CA VAL A 134 19.51 22.81 30.40
C VAL A 134 20.76 22.33 31.15
N ASN A 135 21.22 21.09 30.92
CA ASN A 135 22.44 20.57 31.57
C ASN A 135 23.69 21.36 31.19
N THR A 136 23.81 21.78 29.92
CA THR A 136 24.95 22.57 29.45
C THR A 136 24.95 23.98 30.06
N THR A 137 23.77 24.59 30.16
CA THR A 137 23.60 25.93 30.76
C THR A 137 23.86 25.92 32.27
N ILE A 138 23.38 24.90 32.99
CA ILE A 138 23.59 24.77 34.44
C ILE A 138 25.07 24.48 34.74
N ASN A 139 25.72 23.58 34.00
CA ASN A 139 27.13 23.28 34.20
C ASN A 139 28.03 24.48 33.93
N ASN A 140 27.75 25.26 32.87
CA ASN A 140 28.52 26.47 32.57
C ASN A 140 28.30 27.55 33.63
N ASN A 141 27.07 27.75 34.11
CA ASN A 141 26.77 28.74 35.15
C ASN A 141 27.40 28.37 36.50
N PHE A 142 27.32 27.10 36.90
CA PHE A 142 27.95 26.61 38.13
C PHE A 142 29.49 26.73 38.07
N ASN A 143 30.11 26.34 36.95
CA ASN A 143 31.55 26.39 36.77
C ASN A 143 32.07 27.84 36.75
N LEU A 144 31.37 28.76 36.08
CA LEU A 144 31.73 30.18 36.08
C LEU A 144 31.62 30.78 37.48
N ASN A 145 30.54 30.48 38.21
CA ASN A 145 30.33 31.02 39.55
C ASN A 145 31.37 30.52 40.55
N ILE A 146 31.80 29.26 40.46
CA ILE A 146 32.90 28.75 41.30
C ILE A 146 34.21 29.46 40.96
N PHE A 147 34.54 29.58 39.67
CA PHE A 147 35.78 30.24 39.26
C PHE A 147 35.84 31.71 39.70
N LEU A 148 34.75 32.45 39.51
CA LEU A 148 34.63 33.84 39.95
C LEU A 148 34.73 33.94 41.49
N ASN A 149 34.13 33.02 42.23
CA ASN A 149 34.20 32.96 43.69
C ASN A 149 35.57 32.53 44.23
N GLU A 150 36.40 31.84 43.46
CA GLU A 150 37.77 31.48 43.88
C GLU A 150 38.81 32.52 43.48
N LYS A 151 38.69 33.08 42.27
CA LYS A 151 39.72 33.95 41.68
C LYS A 151 39.43 35.43 41.81
N CYS A 152 38.16 35.80 41.99
CA CYS A 152 37.71 37.19 41.97
C CYS A 152 36.93 37.58 43.24
N LYS A 153 36.97 36.76 44.31
CA LYS A 153 36.24 37.02 45.57
C LYS A 153 36.61 38.35 46.22
N ASP A 154 37.89 38.67 46.19
CA ASP A 154 38.46 39.89 46.78
C ASP A 154 38.79 40.92 45.69
N ALA A 155 38.30 40.73 44.46
CA ALA A 155 38.49 41.69 43.39
C ALA A 155 37.68 42.94 43.71
N MET A 156 38.36 44.07 43.82
CA MET A 156 37.73 45.37 44.02
C MET A 156 36.80 45.65 42.84
N ASN A 157 35.55 46.03 43.12
CA ASN A 157 34.61 46.34 42.05
C ASN A 157 35.07 47.63 41.34
N ILE A 158 34.59 47.85 40.12
CA ILE A 158 35.07 48.97 39.31
C ILE A 158 34.70 50.34 39.90
N GLU A 159 33.66 50.41 40.73
CA GLU A 159 33.23 51.62 41.43
C GLU A 159 34.21 51.97 42.55
N ASP A 160 34.62 50.97 43.34
CA ASP A 160 35.67 51.09 44.36
C ASP A 160 37.04 51.44 43.72
N PHE A 161 37.33 50.92 42.51
CA PHE A 161 38.51 51.30 41.71
C PHE A 161 38.48 52.75 41.27
N ILE A 162 37.34 53.22 40.75
CA ILE A 162 37.19 54.62 40.35
C ILE A 162 37.33 55.54 41.57
N ASN A 163 36.82 55.14 42.73
CA ASN A 163 36.91 55.91 43.98
C ASN A 163 38.32 55.93 44.59
N THR A 164 39.22 55.00 44.21
CA THR A 164 40.62 54.97 44.65
C THR A 164 41.56 55.75 43.72
N LEU A 165 41.07 56.24 42.58
CA LEU A 165 41.82 57.17 41.74
C LEU A 165 41.76 58.56 42.37
N GLU A 166 42.62 58.82 43.34
CA GLU A 166 42.90 60.18 43.79
C GLU A 166 43.49 60.97 42.61
N LEU A 167 42.69 61.86 42.04
CA LEU A 167 43.18 62.85 41.08
C LEU A 167 44.04 63.85 41.86
N CYS A 168 45.37 63.76 41.74
CA CYS A 168 46.24 64.83 42.19
C CYS A 168 45.85 66.13 41.46
N PRO A 169 45.69 67.26 42.18
CA PRO A 169 45.33 68.54 41.59
C PRO A 169 46.41 69.11 40.66
#